data_AF-A0A930SF44-F1
#
_entry.id   AF-A0A930SF44-F1
#
_cell.length_a   1.000
_cell.length_b   1.000
_cell.length_c   1.000
_cell.angle_alpha   90.00
_cell.angle_beta   90.00
_cell.angle_gamma   90.00
#
_symmetry.space_group_name_H-M   'P 1'
#
loop_
_entity.id
_entity.type
_entity.pdbx_description
1 polymer ?
#
loop_
_entity_poly.entity_id
_entity_poly.type
_entity_poly.pdbx_seq_one_letter_code
_entity_poly.pdbx_strand_id
1 'polypeptide(L)'
;MNVEKEEIIILEFKRFELRDKPLIDKYFEQHHYEASDNCFTTLYMWQEAYGIRWAEENGVLYIQGGGKREPFLLPPFAGKDAKFLDGLLRAKEWFVENKLPFRFKGVSKAVKERMEDLCPGRYEFTPDRDNYEYIYKS
;
A
#
# COMPACT_ATOMS: atom_id res chain seq x y z
N MET A 1 -4.43 -17.25 35.04
CA MET A 1 -5.18 -16.13 34.43
C MET A 1 -4.79 -16.07 32.97
N ASN A 2 -5.63 -16.60 32.09
CA ASN A 2 -5.47 -16.41 30.65
C ASN A 2 -5.96 -15.00 30.36
N VAL A 3 -5.04 -14.06 30.15
CA VAL A 3 -5.39 -12.79 29.52
C VAL A 3 -5.66 -13.14 28.07
N GLU A 4 -6.93 -13.17 27.68
CA GLU A 4 -7.30 -13.12 26.27
C GLU A 4 -6.64 -11.86 25.71
N LYS A 5 -5.61 -12.03 24.88
CA LYS A 5 -5.05 -10.92 24.13
C LYS A 5 -6.14 -10.48 23.16
N GLU A 6 -6.76 -9.34 23.42
CA GLU A 6 -7.53 -8.64 22.39
C GLU A 6 -6.61 -8.48 21.18
N GLU A 7 -7.00 -9.04 20.04
CA GLU A 7 -6.29 -8.82 18.78
C GLU A 7 -6.40 -7.34 18.45
N ILE A 8 -5.27 -6.62 18.49
CA ILE A 8 -5.23 -5.21 18.11
C ILE A 8 -5.31 -5.16 16.58
N ILE A 9 -6.48 -4.79 16.05
CA ILE A 9 -6.66 -4.61 14.61
C ILE A 9 -6.11 -3.22 14.24
N ILE A 10 -4.93 -3.18 13.62
CA ILE A 10 -4.26 -1.92 13.24
C ILE A 10 -4.77 -1.37 11.90
N LEU A 11 -5.10 -2.25 10.94
CA LEU A 11 -5.71 -1.89 9.65
C LEU A 11 -6.70 -2.99 9.26
N GLU A 12 -7.96 -2.60 9.02
CA GLU A 12 -9.01 -3.52 8.60
C GLU A 12 -9.09 -3.58 7.07
N PHE A 13 -8.45 -4.61 6.50
CA PHE A 13 -8.42 -4.82 5.05
C PHE A 13 -9.72 -5.45 4.55
N LYS A 14 -10.36 -4.80 3.57
CA LYS A 14 -11.59 -5.26 2.92
C LYS A 14 -11.42 -5.42 1.42
N ARG A 15 -12.38 -6.14 0.83
CA ARG A 15 -12.45 -6.38 -0.62
C ARG A 15 -12.84 -5.09 -1.35
N PHE A 16 -12.38 -4.91 -2.58
CA PHE A 16 -12.85 -3.81 -3.43
C PHE A 16 -14.27 -4.11 -3.94
N GLU A 17 -15.15 -3.14 -3.79
CA GLU A 17 -16.46 -3.09 -4.42
C GLU A 17 -16.54 -1.94 -5.43
N LEU A 18 -17.42 -2.04 -6.42
CA LEU A 18 -17.58 -0.98 -7.43
C LEU A 18 -17.92 0.39 -6.82
N ARG A 19 -18.63 0.39 -5.68
CA ARG A 19 -18.96 1.61 -4.92
C ARG A 19 -17.74 2.32 -4.34
N ASP A 20 -16.61 1.63 -4.19
CA ASP A 20 -15.39 2.19 -3.61
C ASP A 20 -14.60 3.04 -4.62
N LYS A 21 -14.88 2.88 -5.92
CA LYS A 21 -14.14 3.55 -6.99
C LYS A 21 -13.96 5.06 -6.77
N PRO A 22 -15.01 5.84 -6.44
CA PRO A 22 -14.86 7.29 -6.25
C PRO A 22 -13.99 7.67 -5.05
N LEU A 23 -13.85 6.80 -4.05
CA LEU A 23 -12.95 7.03 -2.91
C LEU A 23 -11.51 6.70 -3.28
N ILE A 24 -11.29 5.55 -3.91
CA ILE A 24 -9.95 5.10 -4.30
C ILE A 24 -9.34 6.03 -5.35
N ASP A 25 -10.13 6.45 -6.34
CA ASP A 25 -9.67 7.39 -7.37
C ASP A 25 -9.18 8.72 -6.76
N LYS A 26 -9.84 9.23 -5.72
CA LYS A 26 -9.41 10.48 -5.04
C LYS A 26 -7.98 10.39 -4.52
N TYR A 27 -7.55 9.22 -4.06
CA TYR A 27 -6.18 8.99 -3.58
C TYR A 27 -5.18 8.91 -4.74
N PHE A 28 -5.56 8.26 -5.84
CA PHE A 28 -4.72 8.16 -7.04
C PHE A 28 -4.58 9.49 -7.78
N GLU A 29 -5.56 10.38 -7.65
CA GLU A 29 -5.51 11.74 -8.21
C GLU A 29 -4.62 12.72 -7.41
N GLN A 30 -4.29 12.44 -6.13
CA GLN A 30 -3.51 13.39 -5.31
C GLN A 30 -2.06 13.53 -5.76
N HIS A 31 -1.49 12.50 -6.38
CA HIS A 31 -0.12 12.51 -6.87
C HIS A 31 -0.07 11.89 -8.27
N HIS A 32 0.94 12.27 -9.06
CA HIS A 32 1.13 11.71 -10.39
C HIS A 32 1.67 10.28 -10.29
N TYR A 33 0.76 9.32 -10.14
CA TYR A 33 1.06 7.90 -10.10
C TYR A 33 0.86 7.28 -11.48
N GLU A 34 1.96 6.91 -12.14
CA GLU A 34 1.90 6.34 -13.50
C GLU A 34 1.83 4.82 -13.52
N ALA A 35 2.10 4.16 -12.38
CA ALA A 35 2.11 2.71 -12.35
C ALA A 35 0.69 2.13 -12.43
N SER A 36 0.52 1.04 -13.17
CA SER A 36 -0.72 0.33 -13.46
C SER A 36 -1.45 -0.19 -12.22
N ASP A 37 -0.69 -0.45 -11.15
CA ASP A 37 -1.21 -0.78 -9.82
C ASP A 37 -1.96 0.39 -9.15
N ASN A 38 -1.87 1.61 -9.69
CA ASN A 38 -2.61 2.80 -9.26
C ASN A 38 -3.85 3.06 -10.13
N CYS A 39 -4.43 1.99 -10.68
CA CYS A 39 -5.68 2.03 -11.41
C CYS A 39 -6.72 1.14 -10.70
N PHE A 40 -7.86 1.74 -10.32
CA PHE A 40 -8.94 1.02 -9.64
C PHE A 40 -9.37 -0.23 -10.42
N THR A 41 -9.51 -0.11 -11.74
CA THR A 41 -9.95 -1.24 -12.59
C THR A 41 -8.96 -2.40 -12.53
N THR A 42 -7.65 -2.12 -12.57
CA THR A 42 -6.61 -3.15 -12.42
C THR A 42 -6.75 -3.86 -11.07
N LEU A 43 -6.76 -3.10 -9.97
CA LEU A 43 -6.87 -3.66 -8.63
C LEU A 43 -8.15 -4.47 -8.45
N TYR A 44 -9.28 -3.96 -8.94
CA TYR A 44 -10.59 -4.60 -8.86
C TYR A 44 -10.65 -5.91 -9.66
N MET A 45 -10.13 -5.94 -10.89
CA MET A 45 -10.15 -7.14 -11.75
C MET A 45 -9.27 -8.25 -11.19
N TRP A 46 -8.12 -7.90 -10.64
CA TRP A 46 -7.09 -8.84 -10.21
C TRP A 46 -7.16 -9.21 -8.71
N GLN A 47 -8.11 -8.63 -7.96
CA GLN A 47 -8.18 -8.76 -6.50
C GLN A 47 -8.31 -10.19 -5.97
N GLU A 48 -8.94 -11.10 -6.69
CA GLU A 48 -9.05 -12.49 -6.23
C GLU A 48 -7.76 -13.26 -6.52
N ALA A 49 -7.15 -13.06 -7.68
CA ALA A 49 -5.94 -13.76 -8.09
C ALA A 49 -4.73 -13.40 -7.22
N TYR A 50 -4.61 -12.13 -6.84
CA TYR A 50 -3.47 -11.63 -6.05
C TYR A 50 -3.83 -11.30 -4.60
N GLY A 51 -5.05 -11.63 -4.17
CA GLY A 51 -5.56 -11.30 -2.83
C GLY A 51 -5.47 -9.81 -2.51
N ILE A 52 -5.80 -8.96 -3.48
CA ILE A 52 -5.71 -7.52 -3.32
C ILE A 52 -6.84 -7.07 -2.41
N ARG A 53 -6.50 -6.34 -1.36
CA ARG A 53 -7.45 -5.77 -0.39
C ARG A 53 -7.04 -4.34 -0.08
N TRP A 54 -7.96 -3.53 0.45
CA TRP A 54 -7.66 -2.16 0.84
C TRP A 54 -8.15 -1.83 2.23
N ALA A 55 -7.48 -0.90 2.88
CA ALA A 55 -7.87 -0.29 4.14
C ALA A 55 -7.67 1.22 4.05
N GLU A 56 -8.43 1.99 4.82
CA GLU A 56 -8.21 3.42 4.99
C GLU A 56 -8.12 3.71 6.48
N GLU A 57 -7.15 4.53 6.84
CA GLU A 57 -7.10 5.10 8.18
C GLU A 57 -6.52 6.51 8.14
N ASN A 58 -7.13 7.45 8.85
CA ASN A 58 -6.63 8.82 9.03
C ASN A 58 -6.27 9.53 7.71
N GLY A 59 -7.06 9.32 6.66
CA GLY A 59 -6.83 9.94 5.34
C GLY A 59 -5.65 9.32 4.58
N VAL A 60 -5.27 8.09 4.89
CA VAL A 60 -4.26 7.31 4.16
C VAL A 60 -4.91 6.03 3.66
N LEU A 61 -4.76 5.77 2.36
CA LEU A 61 -5.16 4.51 1.74
C LEU A 61 -3.99 3.53 1.75
N TYR A 62 -4.28 2.30 2.15
CA TYR A 62 -3.36 1.16 2.16
C TYR A 62 -3.90 0.09 1.22
N ILE A 63 -3.03 -0.48 0.40
CA ILE A 63 -3.38 -1.54 -0.52
C ILE A 63 -2.47 -2.72 -0.23
N GLN A 64 -3.08 -3.85 0.15
CA GLN A 64 -2.41 -5.12 0.39
C GLN A 64 -2.44 -5.97 -0.87
N GLY A 65 -1.36 -6.70 -1.12
CA GLY A 65 -1.30 -7.79 -2.08
C GLY A 65 -0.58 -9.02 -1.50
N GLY A 66 -0.51 -10.09 -2.29
CA GLY A 66 0.21 -11.32 -1.96
C GLY A 66 -0.69 -12.55 -1.95
N GLY A 67 -1.95 -12.41 -1.56
CA GLY A 67 -2.93 -13.50 -1.55
C GLY A 67 -2.44 -14.71 -0.74
N LYS A 68 -2.23 -15.85 -1.41
CA LYS A 68 -1.69 -17.07 -0.78
C LYS A 68 -0.17 -17.02 -0.53
N ARG A 69 0.52 -16.01 -1.08
CA ARG A 69 1.95 -15.75 -0.84
C ARG A 69 2.11 -14.82 0.35
N GLU A 70 3.35 -14.56 0.73
CA GLU A 70 3.69 -13.62 1.80
C GLU A 70 3.10 -12.22 1.50
N PRO A 71 2.29 -11.65 2.40
CA PRO A 71 1.68 -10.34 2.20
C PRO A 71 2.71 -9.22 2.05
N PHE A 72 2.36 -8.25 1.23
CA PHE A 72 3.08 -6.98 1.12
C PHE A 72 2.06 -5.85 0.99
N LEU A 73 2.49 -4.62 1.22
CA LEU A 73 1.69 -3.44 0.92
C LEU A 73 2.27 -2.72 -0.30
N LEU A 74 1.44 -1.98 -1.04
CA LEU A 74 1.95 -0.87 -1.83
C LEU A 74 2.36 0.27 -0.88
N PRO A 75 3.24 1.20 -1.29
CA PRO A 75 3.49 2.41 -0.51
C PRO A 75 2.17 3.12 -0.16
N PRO A 76 2.04 3.71 1.04
CA PRO A 76 0.80 4.33 1.46
C PRO A 76 0.43 5.51 0.57
N PHE A 77 -0.85 5.61 0.23
CA PHE A 77 -1.40 6.72 -0.54
C PHE A 77 -1.96 7.76 0.43
N ALA A 78 -1.13 8.73 0.82
CA ALA A 78 -1.56 9.82 1.69
C ALA A 78 -2.48 10.78 0.92
N GLY A 79 -3.66 11.06 1.49
CA GLY A 79 -4.55 12.12 1.02
C GLY A 79 -3.95 13.51 1.25
N LYS A 80 -4.64 14.54 0.74
CA LYS A 80 -4.19 15.95 0.75
C LYS A 80 -3.71 16.44 2.12
N ASP A 81 -4.45 16.11 3.17
CA ASP A 81 -4.20 16.60 4.54
C ASP A 81 -3.45 15.57 5.41
N ALA A 82 -3.13 14.39 4.86
CA ALA A 82 -2.42 13.33 5.54
C ALA A 82 -0.92 13.36 5.22
N LYS A 83 -0.11 12.89 6.17
CA LYS A 83 1.35 12.80 5.96
C LYS A 83 1.72 11.39 5.55
N PHE A 84 2.50 11.29 4.48
CA PHE A 84 3.05 10.02 4.01
C PHE A 84 3.90 9.31 5.07
N LEU A 85 4.65 10.06 5.89
CA LEU A 85 5.43 9.49 7.00
C LEU A 85 4.54 8.77 8.03
N ASP A 86 3.40 9.37 8.39
CA ASP A 86 2.46 8.77 9.34
C ASP A 86 1.89 7.46 8.75
N GLY A 87 1.61 7.45 7.44
CA GLY A 87 1.24 6.23 6.71
C GLY A 87 2.32 5.15 6.74
N LEU A 88 3.60 5.51 6.56
CA LEU A 88 4.71 4.54 6.65
C LEU A 88 4.82 3.92 8.05
N LEU A 89 4.68 4.75 9.09
CA LEU A 89 4.75 4.30 10.49
C LEU A 89 3.58 3.37 10.82
N ARG A 90 2.37 3.71 10.40
CA ARG A 90 1.18 2.88 10.60
C ARG A 90 1.25 1.56 9.85
N ALA A 91 1.74 1.57 8.61
CA ALA A 91 2.01 0.34 7.86
C ALA A 91 3.01 -0.56 8.61
N LYS A 92 4.07 0.03 9.18
CA LYS A 92 5.06 -0.71 9.99
C LYS A 92 4.43 -1.34 11.22
N GLU A 93 3.59 -0.61 11.95
CA GLU A 93 2.85 -1.14 13.10
C GLU A 93 2.00 -2.34 12.68
N TRP A 94 1.28 -2.26 11.56
CA TRP A 94 0.48 -3.36 11.02
C TRP A 94 1.33 -4.61 10.74
N PHE A 95 2.50 -4.48 10.09
CA PHE A 95 3.40 -5.61 9.86
C PHE A 95 3.88 -6.25 11.17
N VAL A 96 4.24 -5.44 12.17
CA VAL A 96 4.72 -5.92 13.48
C VAL A 96 3.63 -6.72 14.21
N GLU A 97 2.41 -6.18 14.29
CA GLU A 97 1.31 -6.83 15.00
C GLU A 97 0.88 -8.14 14.32
N ASN A 98 0.85 -8.16 12.98
CA ASN A 98 0.55 -9.36 12.19
C ASN A 98 1.73 -10.34 12.12
N LYS A 99 2.88 -10.03 12.72
CA LYS A 99 4.11 -10.84 12.70
C LYS A 99 4.57 -11.17 11.27
N LEU A 100 4.44 -10.19 10.39
CA LEU A 100 4.80 -10.29 8.98
C LEU A 100 6.12 -9.55 8.72
N PRO A 101 6.94 -10.01 7.76
CA PRO A 101 8.11 -9.25 7.35
C PRO A 101 7.66 -7.96 6.66
N PHE A 102 8.22 -6.84 7.11
CA PHE A 102 7.94 -5.54 6.53
C PHE A 102 8.36 -5.49 5.06
N ARG A 103 7.41 -5.30 4.15
CA ARG A 103 7.69 -5.25 2.72
C ARG A 103 6.71 -4.34 1.96
N PHE A 104 7.29 -3.43 1.20
CA PHE A 104 6.57 -2.72 0.14
C PHE A 104 6.94 -3.25 -1.24
N LYS A 105 5.98 -3.27 -2.17
CA LYS A 105 6.20 -3.48 -3.61
C LYS A 105 5.61 -2.32 -4.41
N GLY A 106 6.02 -2.16 -5.68
CA GLY A 106 5.54 -1.04 -6.50
C GLY A 106 6.09 0.31 -6.06
N VAL A 107 7.24 0.34 -5.37
CA VAL A 107 7.90 1.59 -4.97
C VAL A 107 8.52 2.23 -6.22
N SER A 108 7.87 3.28 -6.73
CA SER A 108 8.41 4.06 -7.84
C SER A 108 9.67 4.83 -7.42
N LYS A 109 10.45 5.33 -8.39
CA LYS A 109 11.64 6.15 -8.12
C LYS A 109 11.33 7.36 -7.23
N ALA A 110 10.24 8.08 -7.53
CA ALA A 110 9.83 9.26 -6.77
C ALA A 110 9.42 8.90 -5.33
N VAL A 111 8.74 7.75 -5.15
CA VAL A 111 8.37 7.28 -3.80
C VAL A 111 9.61 6.84 -3.03
N LYS A 112 10.57 6.16 -3.68
CA LYS A 112 11.86 5.79 -3.07
C LYS A 112 12.60 7.04 -2.58
N GLU A 113 12.74 8.06 -3.41
CA GLU A 113 13.39 9.34 -3.05
C GLU A 113 12.70 9.97 -1.84
N ARG A 114 11.36 10.06 -1.87
CA ARG A 114 10.57 10.56 -0.73
C ARG A 114 10.78 9.75 0.56
N MET A 115 10.87 8.42 0.46
CA MET A 115 11.13 7.55 1.60
C MET A 115 12.52 7.76 2.19
N GLU A 116 13.56 7.92 1.36
CA GLU A 116 14.93 8.21 1.81
C GLU A 116 15.02 9.60 2.45
N ASP A 117 14.35 10.61 1.91
CA ASP A 117 14.35 11.96 2.49
C ASP A 117 13.71 11.98 3.89
N LEU A 118 12.58 11.27 4.06
CA LEU A 118 11.85 11.21 5.33
C LEU A 118 12.47 10.24 6.34
N CYS A 119 13.11 9.18 5.87
CA CYS A 119 13.65 8.10 6.68
C CYS A 119 15.05 7.67 6.18
N PRO A 120 16.08 8.53 6.28
CA PRO A 120 17.39 8.25 5.67
C PRO A 120 17.99 6.93 6.13
N GLY A 121 18.33 6.05 5.18
CA GLY A 121 19.01 4.77 5.44
C GLY A 121 18.18 3.76 6.24
N ARG A 122 16.86 3.92 6.32
CA ARG A 122 15.96 3.00 7.06
C ARG A 122 15.43 1.84 6.24
N TYR A 123 15.49 1.92 4.91
CA TYR A 123 14.93 0.94 4.01
C TYR A 123 15.98 0.40 3.04
N GLU A 124 15.87 -0.87 2.70
CA GLU A 124 16.62 -1.47 1.59
C GLU A 124 15.71 -1.53 0.36
N PHE A 125 16.23 -1.15 -0.80
CA PHE A 125 15.49 -1.15 -2.06
C PHE A 125 16.14 -2.11 -3.06
N THR A 126 15.40 -3.13 -3.46
CA THR A 126 15.83 -4.12 -4.46
C THR A 126 15.03 -3.94 -5.75
N PRO A 127 15.67 -3.83 -6.92
CA PRO A 127 14.99 -3.85 -8.21
C PRO A 127 14.21 -5.15 -8.46
N ASP A 128 12.98 -5.05 -8.97
CA ASP A 128 12.13 -6.18 -9.38
C ASP A 128 11.86 -6.11 -10.89
N ARG A 129 12.81 -6.62 -11.69
CA ARG A 129 12.83 -6.44 -13.15
C ARG A 129 11.60 -7.03 -13.85
N ASP A 130 11.07 -8.13 -13.33
CA ASP A 130 9.89 -8.80 -13.91
C ASP A 130 8.61 -7.97 -13.77
N ASN A 131 8.62 -6.99 -12.87
CA ASN A 131 7.50 -6.08 -12.59
C ASN A 131 7.78 -4.64 -13.05
N TYR A 132 8.73 -4.44 -13.96
CA TYR A 132 8.98 -3.11 -14.54
C TYR A 132 7.86 -2.72 -15.50
N GLU A 133 7.34 -1.52 -15.30
CA GLU A 133 6.35 -0.92 -16.19
C GLU A 133 7.02 -0.11 -17.30
N TYR A 134 6.47 -0.22 -18.52
CA TYR A 134 6.94 0.50 -19.69
C TYR A 134 6.00 1.66 -19.98
N ILE A 135 6.48 2.89 -19.75
CA ILE A 135 5.74 4.13 -19.99
C ILE A 135 6.16 4.69 -21.35
N TYR A 136 5.19 4.86 -22.24
CA TYR A 136 5.39 5.44 -23.57
C TYR A 136 4.83 6.86 -23.60
N LYS A 137 5.52 7.78 -24.29
CA LYS A 137 4.97 9.12 -24.55
C LYS A 137 3.88 8.99 -25.61
N SER A 138 2.70 9.56 -25.31
CA SER A 138 1.63 9.80 -26.28
C SER A 138 1.95 11.00 -27.16
#